data_AF-A0A1P8Y9Q0-F1
#
_entry.id   AF-A0A1P8Y9Q0-F1
#
_cell.length_a   1.000
_cell.length_b   1.000
_cell.length_c   1.000
_cell.angle_alpha   90.00
_cell.angle_beta   90.00
_cell.angle_gamma   90.00
#
_symmetry.space_group_name_H-M   'P 1'
#
loop_
_entity.id
_entity.type
_entity.pdbx_description
1 polymer ?
#
loop_
_entity_poly.entity_id
_entity_poly.type
_entity_poly.pdbx_seq_one_letter_code
_entity_poly.pdbx_strand_id
1 'polypeptide(L)'
;MNTYDRADAALWPGLTDHLPAVFRSYINDFTLDDVPTMTVCLWWAVGDSSWNCSDFTYPDGDVYSDGASWMFGALTDWTLEDFLDHATYYGCELSPAIAQHLMSSLPLTEEHIAALNPTADATGVLAQVAALGYPVQPS
;
A
#
# COMPACT_ATOMS: atom_id res chain seq x y z
N MET A 1 -14.93 -16.43 -11.10
CA MET A 1 -15.78 -15.92 -10.01
C MET A 1 -14.99 -14.80 -9.36
N ASN A 2 -15.32 -13.54 -9.64
CA ASN A 2 -14.69 -12.39 -8.99
C ASN A 2 -15.62 -11.88 -7.87
N THR A 3 -15.08 -11.07 -6.96
CA THR A 3 -15.81 -10.47 -5.82
C THR A 3 -16.87 -9.44 -6.22
N TYR A 4 -17.09 -9.20 -7.52
CA TYR A 4 -18.07 -8.25 -8.03
C TYR A 4 -19.42 -8.87 -8.43
N ASP A 5 -19.51 -10.20 -8.48
CA ASP A 5 -20.79 -10.89 -8.69
C ASP A 5 -21.53 -11.00 -7.34
N ARG A 6 -22.30 -9.95 -7.04
CA ARG A 6 -22.86 -9.61 -5.71
C ARG A 6 -23.73 -10.68 -5.04
N ALA A 7 -24.17 -11.70 -5.77
CA ALA A 7 -25.11 -12.69 -5.23
C ALA A 7 -24.46 -13.74 -4.32
N ASP A 8 -23.17 -14.04 -4.53
CA ASP A 8 -22.43 -15.11 -3.83
C ASP A 8 -21.01 -14.65 -3.41
N ALA A 9 -20.83 -13.35 -3.16
CA ALA A 9 -19.50 -12.78 -2.96
C ALA A 9 -18.88 -13.25 -1.63
N ALA A 10 -17.97 -14.23 -1.75
CA ALA A 10 -17.10 -14.71 -0.71
C ALA A 10 -15.64 -14.52 -1.13
N LEU A 11 -14.72 -14.56 -0.18
CA LEU A 11 -13.29 -14.64 -0.50
C LEU A 11 -13.01 -15.91 -1.32
N TRP A 12 -12.03 -15.83 -2.20
CA TRP A 12 -11.58 -17.02 -2.92
C TRP A 12 -11.13 -18.11 -1.95
N PRO A 13 -11.55 -19.37 -2.17
CA PRO A 13 -11.08 -20.49 -1.36
C PRO A 13 -9.56 -20.52 -1.28
N GLY A 14 -9.00 -20.70 -0.08
CA GLY A 14 -7.56 -20.73 0.13
C GLY A 14 -6.92 -19.38 0.46
N LEU A 15 -7.52 -18.24 0.10
CA LEU A 15 -6.87 -16.91 0.20
C LEU A 15 -6.36 -16.59 1.62
N THR A 16 -7.08 -17.04 2.65
CA THR A 16 -6.76 -16.75 4.07
C THR A 16 -6.53 -18.02 4.91
N ASP A 17 -6.39 -19.19 4.29
CA ASP A 17 -6.33 -20.47 5.00
C ASP A 17 -5.11 -20.57 5.94
N HIS A 18 -4.00 -19.95 5.55
CA HIS A 18 -2.78 -19.90 6.35
C HIS A 18 -2.62 -18.62 7.18
N LEU A 19 -3.61 -17.71 7.14
CA LEU A 19 -3.56 -16.48 7.90
C LEU A 19 -3.49 -16.77 9.42
N PRO A 20 -2.41 -16.32 10.10
CA PRO A 20 -2.26 -16.51 11.53
C PRO A 20 -3.45 -15.99 12.34
N ALA A 21 -3.78 -16.67 13.43
CA ALA A 21 -4.95 -16.35 14.26
C ALA A 21 -4.97 -14.88 14.75
N VAL A 22 -3.79 -14.29 14.98
CA VAL A 22 -3.65 -12.88 15.40
C VAL A 22 -4.19 -11.89 14.37
N PHE A 23 -4.23 -12.25 13.09
CA PHE A 23 -4.71 -11.37 12.02
C PHE A 23 -6.15 -11.63 11.59
N ARG A 24 -6.77 -12.73 12.05
CA ARG A 24 -8.11 -13.13 11.57
C ARG A 24 -9.20 -12.11 11.87
N SER A 25 -9.05 -11.30 12.91
CA SER A 25 -10.01 -10.23 13.22
C SER A 25 -10.08 -9.16 12.14
N TYR A 26 -8.99 -8.93 11.39
CA TYR A 26 -8.92 -7.88 10.37
C TYR A 26 -9.59 -8.27 9.04
N ILE A 27 -9.96 -9.54 8.83
CA ILE A 27 -10.59 -9.99 7.57
C ILE A 27 -11.85 -9.17 7.27
N ASN A 28 -12.62 -8.85 8.31
CA ASN A 28 -13.88 -8.10 8.17
C ASN A 28 -13.67 -6.61 7.90
N ASP A 29 -12.44 -6.09 8.01
CA ASP A 29 -12.14 -4.70 7.68
C ASP A 29 -12.01 -4.50 6.15
N PHE A 30 -11.90 -5.59 5.39
CA PHE A 30 -11.77 -5.59 3.93
C PHE A 30 -13.08 -5.92 3.23
N THR A 31 -14.12 -5.15 3.56
CA THR A 31 -15.47 -5.28 2.97
C THR A 31 -15.95 -3.96 2.37
N LEU A 32 -16.71 -4.03 1.28
CA LEU A 32 -17.45 -2.91 0.69
C LEU A 32 -18.94 -3.29 0.64
N ASP A 33 -19.81 -2.52 1.31
CA ASP A 33 -21.23 -2.86 1.45
C ASP A 33 -21.46 -4.30 1.97
N ASP A 34 -20.72 -4.69 3.02
CA ASP A 34 -20.70 -6.04 3.62
C ASP A 34 -20.19 -7.17 2.68
N VAL A 35 -19.66 -6.81 1.50
CA VAL A 35 -19.08 -7.77 0.54
C VAL A 35 -17.56 -7.82 0.72
N PRO A 36 -16.95 -9.01 0.94
CA PRO A 36 -15.49 -9.15 0.96
C PRO A 36 -14.84 -8.68 -0.35
N THR A 37 -13.84 -7.80 -0.27
CA THR A 37 -13.16 -7.21 -1.44
C THR A 37 -11.70 -7.63 -1.60
N MET A 38 -11.16 -8.38 -0.64
CA MET A 38 -9.75 -8.78 -0.65
C MET A 38 -9.47 -9.75 -1.81
N THR A 39 -8.57 -9.36 -2.72
CA THR A 39 -8.09 -10.17 -3.84
C THR A 39 -6.70 -10.76 -3.61
N VAL A 40 -5.96 -10.22 -2.64
CA VAL A 40 -4.63 -10.69 -2.21
C VAL A 40 -4.47 -10.53 -0.69
N CYS A 41 -3.81 -11.49 -0.04
CA CYS A 41 -3.55 -11.45 1.40
C CYS A 41 -2.07 -11.76 1.67
N LEU A 42 -1.33 -10.74 2.12
CA LEU A 42 0.06 -10.85 2.58
C LEU A 42 0.14 -10.49 4.06
N TRP A 43 0.97 -11.19 4.82
CA TRP A 43 1.22 -10.88 6.23
C TRP A 43 2.69 -11.00 6.61
N TRP A 44 3.07 -10.30 7.67
CA TRP A 44 4.36 -10.43 8.34
C TRP A 44 4.09 -10.49 9.86
N ALA A 45 4.20 -11.67 10.46
CA ALA A 45 4.03 -11.85 11.90
C ALA A 45 5.32 -11.58 12.67
N VAL A 46 5.20 -11.29 13.97
CA VAL A 46 6.37 -11.17 14.85
C VAL A 46 7.19 -12.46 14.79
N GLY A 47 8.45 -12.34 14.37
CA GLY A 47 9.37 -13.47 14.21
C GLY A 47 9.51 -13.98 12.78
N ASP A 48 8.66 -13.55 11.85
CA ASP A 48 8.84 -13.85 10.43
C ASP A 48 10.05 -13.09 9.87
N SER A 49 10.74 -13.69 8.91
CA SER A 49 11.87 -13.08 8.19
C SER A 49 11.51 -12.60 6.78
N SER A 50 10.26 -12.79 6.36
CA SER A 50 9.75 -12.43 5.05
C SER A 50 8.23 -12.28 5.10
N TRP A 51 7.66 -11.60 4.11
CA TRP A 51 6.22 -11.64 3.86
C TRP A 51 5.77 -13.07 3.55
N ASN A 52 4.58 -13.42 4.02
CA ASN A 52 3.93 -14.72 3.85
C ASN A 52 2.55 -14.54 3.18
N CYS A 53 2.08 -15.60 2.52
CA CYS A 53 0.76 -15.68 1.90
C CYS A 53 0.20 -17.11 2.03
N SER A 54 -1.09 -17.30 1.76
CA SER A 54 -1.68 -18.64 1.73
C SER A 54 -1.34 -19.34 0.41
N ASP A 55 -1.30 -20.66 0.43
CA ASP A 55 -1.16 -21.46 -0.79
C ASP A 55 -2.53 -21.54 -1.48
N PHE A 56 -2.82 -20.59 -2.36
CA PHE A 56 -4.06 -20.55 -3.14
C PHE A 56 -3.76 -20.37 -4.62
N THR A 57 -4.67 -20.85 -5.47
CA THR A 57 -4.60 -20.67 -6.92
C THR A 57 -5.73 -19.75 -7.35
N TYR A 58 -5.41 -18.78 -8.22
CA TYR A 58 -6.42 -17.92 -8.82
C TYR A 58 -7.45 -18.75 -9.60
N PRO A 59 -8.76 -18.44 -9.47
CA PRO A 59 -9.77 -19.13 -10.26
C PRO A 59 -9.54 -18.94 -11.77
N ASP A 60 -9.79 -19.99 -12.56
CA ASP A 60 -9.68 -19.93 -14.02
C ASP A 60 -10.59 -18.84 -14.63
N GLY A 61 -10.07 -18.14 -15.65
CA GLY A 61 -10.82 -17.16 -16.45
C GLY A 61 -10.85 -15.73 -15.91
N ASP A 62 -10.12 -15.42 -14.83
CA ASP A 62 -9.91 -14.03 -14.42
C ASP A 62 -8.83 -13.36 -15.29
N VAL A 63 -9.25 -12.46 -16.18
CA VAL A 63 -8.36 -11.72 -17.10
C VAL A 63 -7.42 -10.78 -16.33
N TYR A 64 -7.75 -10.44 -15.08
CA TYR A 64 -6.97 -9.53 -14.24
C TYR A 64 -6.19 -10.23 -13.11
N SER A 65 -6.33 -11.55 -12.92
CA SER A 65 -5.82 -12.25 -11.72
C SER A 65 -6.37 -11.58 -10.45
N ASP A 66 -5.55 -11.24 -9.45
CA ASP A 66 -5.89 -10.36 -8.31
C ASP A 66 -5.73 -8.86 -8.58
N GLY A 67 -5.28 -8.48 -9.78
CA GLY A 67 -4.92 -7.11 -10.09
C GLY A 67 -3.71 -6.59 -9.31
N ALA A 68 -2.96 -7.42 -8.58
CA ALA A 68 -1.87 -7.00 -7.70
C ALA A 68 -0.48 -7.15 -8.35
N SER A 69 -0.36 -7.79 -9.51
CA SER A 69 0.93 -8.03 -10.19
C SER A 69 1.76 -6.75 -10.39
N TRP A 70 1.13 -5.64 -10.77
CA TRP A 70 1.80 -4.35 -10.93
C TRP A 70 2.04 -3.64 -9.58
N MET A 71 1.24 -3.95 -8.56
CA MET A 71 1.30 -3.32 -7.24
C MET A 71 2.55 -3.77 -6.47
N PHE A 72 2.97 -5.03 -6.63
CA PHE A 72 4.13 -5.57 -5.92
C PHE A 72 5.47 -5.34 -6.61
N GLY A 73 5.50 -5.03 -7.91
CA GLY A 73 6.75 -4.70 -8.60
C GLY A 73 7.49 -3.54 -7.90
N ALA A 74 6.70 -2.57 -7.45
CA ALA A 74 7.15 -1.45 -6.66
C ALA A 74 7.79 -1.85 -5.31
N LEU A 75 7.41 -2.97 -4.69
CA LEU A 75 8.04 -3.41 -3.43
C LEU A 75 9.45 -3.98 -3.62
N THR A 76 9.80 -4.42 -4.82
CA THR A 76 11.05 -5.14 -5.09
C THR A 76 12.00 -4.39 -6.01
N ASP A 77 11.49 -3.58 -6.92
CA ASP A 77 12.27 -2.89 -7.97
C ASP A 77 11.73 -1.47 -8.19
N TRP A 78 11.62 -0.68 -7.11
CA TRP A 78 11.15 0.71 -7.19
C TRP A 78 12.25 1.61 -7.76
N THR A 79 12.16 2.00 -9.03
CA THR A 79 13.07 2.99 -9.60
C THR A 79 12.58 4.43 -9.38
N LEU A 80 13.48 5.40 -9.52
CA LEU A 80 13.10 6.81 -9.45
C LEU A 80 12.07 7.19 -10.53
N GLU A 81 12.18 6.60 -11.72
CA GLU A 81 11.24 6.82 -12.82
C GLU A 81 9.85 6.30 -12.45
N ASP A 82 9.76 5.08 -11.92
CA ASP A 82 8.49 4.50 -11.44
C ASP A 82 7.84 5.34 -10.34
N PHE A 83 8.65 5.92 -9.43
CA PHE A 83 8.15 6.80 -8.38
C PHE A 83 7.53 8.08 -8.96
N LEU A 84 8.21 8.70 -9.92
CA LEU A 84 7.77 9.94 -10.54
C LEU A 84 6.52 9.71 -11.41
N ASP A 85 6.48 8.61 -12.17
CA ASP A 85 5.31 8.23 -12.96
C ASP A 85 4.10 7.95 -12.05
N HIS A 86 4.32 7.25 -10.94
CA HIS A 86 3.28 7.01 -9.94
C HIS A 86 2.77 8.32 -9.31
N ALA A 87 3.66 9.23 -8.94
CA ALA A 87 3.28 10.54 -8.42
C ALA A 87 2.44 11.32 -9.46
N THR A 88 2.88 11.29 -10.72
CA THR A 88 2.19 11.95 -11.85
C THR A 88 0.79 11.40 -12.07
N TYR A 89 0.60 10.08 -11.94
CA TYR A 89 -0.71 9.43 -12.03
C TYR A 89 -1.73 10.00 -11.02
N TYR A 90 -1.27 10.40 -9.82
CA TYR A 90 -2.09 11.06 -8.82
C TYR A 90 -2.11 12.60 -8.93
N GLY A 91 -1.53 13.16 -9.99
CA GLY A 91 -1.44 14.60 -10.22
C GLY A 91 -0.39 15.31 -9.34
N CYS A 92 0.57 14.57 -8.80
CA CYS A 92 1.67 15.10 -8.01
C CYS A 92 2.93 15.25 -8.87
N GLU A 93 3.25 16.49 -9.27
CA GLU A 93 4.50 16.81 -9.96
C GLU A 93 5.63 17.01 -8.94
N LEU A 94 6.59 16.09 -8.92
CA LEU A 94 7.71 16.09 -7.98
C LEU A 94 9.04 16.34 -8.68
N SER A 95 9.93 17.07 -8.00
CA SER A 95 11.32 17.12 -8.47
C SER A 95 12.01 15.78 -8.19
N PRO A 96 12.94 15.32 -9.06
CA PRO A 96 13.71 14.10 -8.82
C PRO A 96 14.47 14.10 -7.49
N ALA A 97 14.92 15.28 -7.02
CA ALA A 97 15.62 15.41 -5.75
C ALA A 97 14.72 15.12 -4.54
N ILE A 98 13.48 15.65 -4.55
CA ILE A 98 12.50 15.38 -3.48
C ILE A 98 12.07 13.91 -3.51
N ALA A 99 11.85 13.34 -4.71
CA ALA A 99 11.51 11.93 -4.85
C ALA A 99 12.61 11.01 -4.28
N GLN A 100 13.89 11.26 -4.61
CA GLN A 100 15.01 10.50 -4.04
C GLN A 100 15.09 10.63 -2.51
N HIS A 101 14.83 11.82 -1.97
CA HIS A 101 14.80 12.05 -0.52
C HIS A 101 13.72 11.22 0.17
N LEU A 102 12.51 11.19 -0.41
CA LEU A 102 11.38 10.40 0.06
C LEU A 102 11.64 8.89 -0.02
N MET A 103 12.13 8.41 -1.17
CA MET A 103 12.49 7.00 -1.39
C MET A 103 13.58 6.52 -0.43
N SER A 104 14.49 7.42 -0.02
CA SER A 104 15.54 7.14 0.95
C SER A 104 15.10 7.25 2.41
N SER A 105 13.82 7.57 2.67
CA SER A 105 13.28 7.79 4.02
C SER A 105 14.10 8.79 4.84
N LEU A 106 14.55 9.87 4.21
CA LEU A 106 15.31 10.92 4.90
C LEU A 106 14.36 11.89 5.64
N PRO A 107 14.82 12.54 6.73
CA PRO A 107 13.97 13.44 7.50
C PRO A 107 13.35 14.56 6.66
N LEU A 108 12.03 14.75 6.77
CA LEU A 108 11.36 15.89 6.16
C LEU A 108 11.52 17.17 6.99
N THR A 109 11.55 18.30 6.28
CA THR A 109 11.67 19.66 6.86
C THR A 109 10.53 20.52 6.31
N GLU A 110 10.34 21.71 6.87
CA GLU A 110 9.34 22.66 6.38
C GLU A 110 9.60 23.07 4.92
N GLU A 111 10.88 23.17 4.51
CA GLU A 111 11.28 23.44 3.12
C GLU A 111 10.82 22.33 2.16
N HIS A 112 10.94 21.06 2.57
CA HIS A 112 10.44 19.93 1.78
C HIS A 112 8.91 19.98 1.64
N ILE A 113 8.19 20.31 2.72
CA ILE A 113 6.73 20.44 2.65
C ILE A 113 6.33 21.62 1.76
N ALA A 114 7.00 22.76 1.87
CA ALA A 114 6.74 23.91 1.02
C ALA A 114 7.03 23.64 -0.47
N ALA A 115 8.04 22.81 -0.78
CA ALA A 115 8.34 22.37 -2.14
C ALA A 115 7.26 21.42 -2.70
N LEU A 116 6.69 20.56 -1.85
CA LEU A 116 5.62 19.62 -2.22
C LEU A 116 4.26 20.31 -2.38
N ASN A 117 3.91 21.18 -1.43
CA ASN A 117 2.67 21.92 -1.43
C ASN A 117 2.88 23.29 -0.74
N PRO A 118 3.07 24.37 -1.52
CA PRO A 118 3.29 25.71 -0.98
C PRO A 118 2.12 26.27 -0.15
N THR A 119 0.93 25.68 -0.27
CA THR A 119 -0.28 26.12 0.45
C THR A 119 -0.54 25.33 1.74
N ALA A 120 0.26 24.29 2.00
CA ALA A 120 0.12 23.47 3.19
C ALA A 120 0.63 24.18 4.45
N ASP A 121 0.00 23.89 5.58
CA ASP A 121 0.57 24.17 6.90
C ASP A 121 1.73 23.21 7.16
N ALA A 122 2.95 23.67 6.91
CA ALA A 122 4.16 22.84 7.00
C ALA A 122 4.34 22.22 8.39
N THR A 123 4.12 23.00 9.45
CA THR A 123 4.23 22.54 10.84
C THR A 123 3.18 21.47 11.14
N GLY A 124 1.93 21.70 10.72
CA GLY A 124 0.84 20.74 10.88
C GLY A 124 1.08 19.42 10.12
N VAL A 125 1.62 19.49 8.91
CA VAL A 125 1.97 18.32 8.10
C VAL A 125 3.11 17.53 8.75
N LEU A 126 4.19 18.18 9.18
CA LEU A 126 5.30 17.50 9.85
C LEU A 126 4.85 16.77 11.13
N ALA A 127 3.92 17.36 11.89
CA ALA A 127 3.36 16.70 13.07
C ALA A 127 2.58 15.42 12.72
N GLN A 128 1.80 15.42 11.63
CA GLN A 128 1.08 14.23 11.16
C GLN A 128 2.04 13.16 10.62
N VAL A 129 3.04 13.57 9.83
CA VAL A 129 4.08 12.69 9.28
C VAL A 129 4.86 12.00 10.41
N ALA A 130 5.23 12.74 11.45
CA ALA A 130 5.89 12.19 12.63
C ALA A 130 5.01 11.19 13.39
N ALA A 131 3.70 11.45 13.50
CA ALA A 131 2.75 10.55 14.14
C ALA A 131 2.57 9.23 13.37
N LEU A 132 2.81 9.23 12.06
CA LEU A 132 2.86 8.03 11.21
C LEU A 132 4.19 7.28 11.31
N GLY A 133 5.15 7.77 12.11
CA GLY A 133 6.46 7.17 12.30
C GLY A 133 7.50 7.50 11.21
N TYR A 134 7.20 8.44 10.33
CA TYR A 134 8.14 8.91 9.31
C TYR A 134 9.12 9.94 9.90
N PRO A 135 10.41 9.92 9.51
CA PRO A 135 11.41 10.82 10.10
C PRO A 135 11.15 12.30 9.74
N VAL A 136 11.27 13.17 10.74
CA VAL A 136 11.14 14.63 10.58
C VAL A 136 12.29 15.34 11.27
N GLN A 137 12.68 16.48 10.71
CA GLN A 137 13.59 17.44 11.33
C GLN A 137 12.86 18.80 11.37
N PRO A 138 12.28 19.17 12.53
CA PRO A 138 11.71 20.49 12.71
C PRO A 138 12.80 21.55 12.67
N SER A 139 12.45 22.73 12.15
CA SER A 139 13.30 23.93 12.07
C SER A 139 13.74 24.43 13.45
#